data_AF-A0A3D3PEZ1-F1
#
_entry.id   AF-A0A3D3PEZ1-F1
#
_cell.length_a   1.000
_cell.length_b   1.000
_cell.length_c   1.000
_cell.angle_alpha   90.00
_cell.angle_beta   90.00
_cell.angle_gamma   90.00
#
_symmetry.space_group_name_H-M   'P 1'
#
loop_
_entity.id
_entity.type
_entity.pdbx_description
1 polymer ?
#
loop_
_entity_poly.entity_id
_entity_poly.type
_entity_poly.pdbx_seq_one_letter_code
_entity_poly.pdbx_strand_id
1 'polypeptide(L)' 'MTEIRNNWTKEEIAEIYHSPLLDLIYRAASVHRENKDYSEVQISSLISIKTGGCPED' A
#
# COMPACT_ATOMS: atom_id res chain seq x y z
N MET A 1 6.41 4.73 19.21
CA MET A 1 6.36 4.99 17.75
C MET A 1 7.45 4.17 17.12
N THR A 2 7.08 3.27 16.22
CA THR A 2 8.01 2.40 15.48
C THR A 2 8.86 3.28 14.57
N GLU A 3 10.17 3.08 14.57
CA GLU A 3 11.10 3.83 13.71
C GLU A 3 10.82 3.47 12.23
N ILE A 4 10.57 4.48 11.38
CA ILE A 4 10.25 4.25 9.97
C ILE A 4 11.55 3.95 9.23
N ARG A 5 11.66 2.73 8.68
CA ARG A 5 12.78 2.31 7.83
C ARG A 5 12.44 2.42 6.34
N ASN A 6 13.44 2.79 5.53
CA ASN A 6 13.30 2.99 4.08
C ASN A 6 14.28 2.14 3.25
N ASN A 7 15.02 1.22 3.88
CA ASN A 7 16.12 0.45 3.30
C ASN A 7 15.76 -1.03 3.06
N TRP A 8 14.58 -1.28 2.49
CA TRP A 8 14.08 -2.64 2.26
C TRP A 8 14.85 -3.37 1.16
N THR A 9 15.24 -4.62 1.42
CA THR A 9 15.79 -5.51 0.38
C THR A 9 14.69 -6.27 -0.35
N LYS A 10 15.01 -6.86 -1.50
CA LYS A 10 14.06 -7.66 -2.27
C LYS A 10 13.63 -8.91 -1.51
N GLU A 11 14.55 -9.49 -0.75
CA GLU A 11 14.34 -10.70 0.04
C GLU A 11 13.34 -10.42 1.17
N GLU A 12 13.50 -9.30 1.90
CA GLU A 12 12.55 -8.89 2.94
C GLU A 12 11.13 -8.64 2.39
N ILE A 13 11.03 -8.07 1.19
CA ILE A 13 9.74 -7.86 0.53
C ILE A 13 9.14 -9.20 0.09
N ALA A 14 9.96 -10.12 -0.43
CA ALA A 14 9.51 -11.44 -0.84
C ALA A 14 8.97 -12.25 0.34
N GLU A 15 9.57 -12.14 1.52
CA GLU A 15 9.06 -12.76 2.76
C GLU A 15 7.65 -12.27 3.11
N ILE A 16 7.36 -10.97 2.94
CA ILE A 16 6.01 -10.42 3.15
C ILE A 16 5.06 -10.97 2.08
N TYR A 17 5.47 -10.93 0.81
CA TYR A 17 4.64 -11.36 -0.31
C TYR A 17 4.24 -12.84 -0.22
N HIS A 18 5.13 -13.69 0.26
CA HIS A 18 4.92 -15.13 0.41
C HIS A 18 4.36 -15.55 1.79
N SER A 19 4.03 -14.60 2.65
CA SER A 19 3.39 -14.91 3.94
C SER A 19 1.97 -15.45 3.76
N PRO A 20 1.46 -16.28 4.69
CA PRO A 20 0.08 -16.75 4.64
C PRO A 20 -0.90 -15.58 4.58
N LEU A 21 -1.84 -15.63 3.63
CA LEU A 21 -2.71 -14.50 3.29
C LEU A 21 -3.47 -13.94 4.50
N LEU A 22 -4.01 -14.81 5.37
CA LEU A 22 -4.81 -14.36 6.52
C LEU A 22 -3.95 -13.66 7.58
N ASP A 23 -2.72 -14.14 7.79
CA ASP A 23 -1.76 -13.51 8.70
C ASP A 23 -1.31 -12.15 8.13
N LEU A 24 -1.10 -12.07 6.82
CA LEU A 24 -0.77 -10.83 6.13
C LEU A 24 -1.86 -9.78 6.27
N ILE A 25 -3.13 -10.16 6.08
CA ILE A 25 -4.27 -9.26 6.24
C ILE A 25 -4.35 -8.74 7.68
N TYR A 26 -4.19 -9.62 8.66
CA TYR A 26 -4.20 -9.22 10.07
C TYR A 26 -3.06 -8.25 10.41
N ARG A 27 -1.85 -8.53 9.93
CA ARG A 27 -0.68 -7.66 10.09
C ARG A 27 -0.90 -6.30 9.43
N ALA A 28 -1.43 -6.28 8.20
CA ALA A 28 -1.71 -5.05 7.46
C ALA A 28 -2.75 -4.18 8.17
N ALA A 29 -3.82 -4.78 8.68
CA ALA A 29 -4.85 -4.06 9.44
C ALA A 29 -4.30 -3.44 10.73
N SER A 30 -3.43 -4.15 11.44
CA SER A 30 -2.75 -3.64 12.64
C SER A 30 -1.90 -2.42 12.32
N VAL A 31 -1.04 -2.52 11.30
CA VAL A 31 -0.19 -1.40 10.84
C VAL A 31 -1.02 -0.19 10.39
N HIS A 32 -2.14 -0.42 9.68
CA HIS A 32 -3.02 0.66 9.26
C HIS A 32 -3.61 1.44 10.45
N ARG A 33 -4.11 0.71 11.47
CA ARG A 33 -4.68 1.30 12.70
C ARG A 33 -3.65 2.06 13.54
N GLU A 34 -2.39 1.64 13.53
CA GLU A 34 -1.31 2.31 14.27
C GLU A 34 -0.90 3.65 13.65
N ASN A 35 -1.11 3.84 12.33
CA ASN A 35 -0.53 4.96 11.58
C ASN A 35 -1.57 5.92 10.98
N LYS A 36 -2.84 5.51 10.89
CA LYS A 36 -3.94 6.30 10.31
C LYS A 36 -5.19 6.17 11.19
N ASP A 37 -6.09 7.14 11.08
CA ASP A 37 -7.44 6.95 11.58
C ASP A 37 -8.11 5.88 10.73
N TYR A 38 -8.26 4.68 11.30
CA TYR A 38 -8.80 3.53 10.59
C TYR A 38 -10.28 3.71 10.20
N SER A 39 -10.96 4.69 10.79
CA SER A 39 -12.37 4.98 10.52
C SER A 39 -12.57 6.00 9.40
N GLU A 40 -11.47 6.58 8.88
CA GLU A 40 -11.50 7.55 7.79
C GLU A 40 -11.02 6.95 6.46
N VAL A 41 -11.62 7.42 5.37
CA VAL A 41 -11.23 7.05 3.99
C VAL A 41 -11.03 8.31 3.17
N GLN A 42 -9.90 8.39 2.45
CA GLN A 42 -9.64 9.49 1.52
C GLN A 42 -10.55 9.37 0.29
N ILE A 43 -11.25 10.45 -0.04
CA ILE A 43 -12.07 10.56 -1.26
C ILE A 43 -11.32 11.42 -2.27
N SER A 44 -11.10 10.88 -3.48
CA SER A 44 -10.47 11.58 -4.61
C SER A 44 -11.27 11.36 -5.88
N SER A 45 -11.43 12.42 -6.68
CA SER A 45 -12.06 12.36 -8.00
C SER A 45 -11.02 12.63 -9.07
N LEU A 46 -10.92 11.74 -10.06
CA LEU A 46 -10.05 11.88 -11.22
C LEU A 46 -10.91 12.06 -12.47
N ILE A 47 -10.46 12.92 -13.38
CA ILE A 47 -11.08 13.13 -14.69
C ILE A 47 -10.05 12.89 -15.80
N SER A 48 -10.42 12.07 -16.79
CA SER A 48 -9.64 11.92 -18.01
C SER A 48 -9.89 13.12 -18.92
N ILE A 49 -9.02 14.13 -18.86
CA ILE A 49 -9.15 15.36 -19.66
C ILE A 49 -8.91 15.11 -21.16
N LYS A 50 -8.18 14.05 -21.50
CA LYS A 50 -7.96 13.57 -22.87
C LYS A 50 -7.83 12.05 -22.85
N THR A 51 -8.69 11.38 -23.62
CA THR A 51 -8.62 9.93 -23.80
C THR A 51 -8.09 9.59 -25.19
N GLY A 52 -7.09 8.71 -25.27
CA GLY A 52 -6.51 8.24 -26.53
C GLY A 52 -5.40 9.14 -27.09
N GLY A 53 -4.75 8.65 -28.15
CA GLY A 53 -3.64 9.34 -28.83
C GLY A 53 -2.46 9.65 -27.90
N CYS A 54 -2.22 8.81 -26.89
CA CYS A 54 -0.95 8.82 -26.15
C CYS A 54 0.11 8.17 -27.04
N PRO A 55 1.27 8.82 -27.27
CA PRO A 55 2.33 8.27 -28.11
C PRO A 55 3.16 7.19 -27.41
N GLU A 56 3.01 7.05 -26.10
CA GLU A 56 3.58 5.94 -25.33
C GLU A 56 2.76 4.67 -25.63
N ASP A 57 3.31 3.81 -26.49
CA ASP A 57 3.37 2.36 -26.22
C ASP A 57 4.61 2.09 -25.35
#